data_AF-A0A3D1XMU6-F1
#
_entry.id   AF-A0A3D1XMU6-F1
#
_cell.length_a   1.000
_cell.length_b   1.000
_cell.length_c   1.000
_cell.angle_alpha   90.00
_cell.angle_beta   90.00
_cell.angle_gamma   90.00
#
_symmetry.space_group_name_H-M   'P 1'
#
loop_
_entity.id
_entity.type
_entity.pdbx_description
1 polymer ?
#
loop_
_entity_poly.entity_id
_entity_poly.type
_entity_poly.pdbx_seq_one_letter_code
_entity_poly.pdbx_strand_id
1 'polypeptide(L)' 'LKRELTLPGVSQTIILSRISGRTKVPEDEELEKLASHKCTLCLFLSILKTEAITEKLLKHYDPNTPVAVVYKASW' A
#
# COMPACT_ATOMS: atom_id res chain seq x y z
N LEU A 1 -14.95 -8.86 -0.11
CA LEU A 1 -13.76 -9.51 0.51
C LEU A 1 -14.21 -10.28 1.74
N LYS A 2 -14.21 -11.62 1.73
CA LYS A 2 -14.34 -12.44 2.95
C LYS A 2 -12.94 -12.91 3.39
N ARG A 3 -12.00 -11.99 3.47
CA ARG A 3 -10.62 -12.25 3.91
C ARG A 3 -10.17 -11.09 4.77
N GLU A 4 -9.58 -11.44 5.90
CA GLU A 4 -8.96 -10.50 6.84
C GLU A 4 -7.70 -9.90 6.20
N LEU A 5 -7.34 -8.68 6.61
CA LEU A 5 -6.13 -8.00 6.14
C LEU A 5 -4.85 -8.55 6.80
N THR A 6 -5.01 -9.31 7.87
CA THR A 6 -3.98 -10.15 8.49
C THR A 6 -4.32 -11.61 8.27
N LEU A 7 -3.34 -12.41 7.89
CA LEU A 7 -3.50 -13.85 7.65
C LEU A 7 -2.27 -14.60 8.18
N PRO A 8 -2.44 -15.60 9.06
CA PRO A 8 -1.34 -16.43 9.54
C PRO A 8 -0.51 -17.01 8.39
N GLY A 9 0.82 -16.92 8.50
CA GLY A 9 1.74 -17.38 7.47
C GLY A 9 1.85 -16.47 6.24
N VAL A 10 1.13 -15.35 6.17
CA VAL A 10 1.21 -14.39 5.05
C VAL A 10 1.55 -12.99 5.53
N SER A 11 0.73 -12.40 6.40
CA SER A 11 0.97 -11.06 6.94
C SER A 11 0.29 -10.91 8.29
N GLN A 12 1.00 -10.40 9.29
CA GLN A 12 0.46 -10.08 10.62
C GLN A 12 0.43 -8.57 10.88
N THR A 13 0.72 -7.78 9.84
CA THR A 13 0.87 -6.33 9.96
C THR A 13 0.08 -5.65 8.85
N ILE A 14 -0.57 -4.54 9.21
CA ILE A 14 -1.22 -3.65 8.26
C ILE A 14 -0.57 -2.28 8.42
N ILE A 15 -0.08 -1.72 7.32
CA ILE A 15 0.39 -0.34 7.27
C ILE A 15 -0.67 0.50 6.58
N LEU A 16 -1.17 1.51 7.29
CA LEU A 16 -2.08 2.53 6.77
C LEU A 16 -1.24 3.78 6.46
N SER A 17 -1.21 4.21 5.20
CA SER A 17 -0.38 5.35 4.81
C SER A 17 -0.93 6.08 3.58
N ARG A 18 -0.19 7.07 3.08
CA ARG A 18 -0.42 7.81 1.84
C ARG A 18 0.91 8.04 1.13
N ILE A 19 0.90 8.18 -0.19
CA ILE A 19 2.10 8.57 -0.92
C ILE A 19 2.32 10.09 -0.88
N SER A 20 3.59 10.48 -0.84
CA SER A 20 4.05 11.87 -0.96
C SER A 20 3.43 12.56 -2.20
N GLY A 21 3.07 13.83 -2.06
CA GLY A 21 2.43 14.63 -3.11
C GLY A 21 2.82 16.09 -3.03
N ARG A 22 1.82 16.98 -3.12
CA ARG A 22 2.00 18.39 -2.73
C ARG A 22 2.49 18.51 -1.29
N THR A 23 1.88 17.72 -0.40
CA THR A 23 2.32 17.56 0.99
C THR A 23 3.25 16.36 1.09
N LYS A 24 4.50 16.63 1.49
CA LYS A 24 5.49 15.58 1.74
C LYS A 24 5.06 14.68 2.90
N VAL A 25 5.56 13.45 2.92
CA VAL A 25 5.54 12.58 4.10
C VAL A 25 6.90 12.68 4.80
N PRO A 26 6.99 12.32 6.09
CA PRO A 26 8.27 12.14 6.76
C PRO A 26 9.17 11.16 6.00
N GLU A 27 10.48 11.33 6.10
CA GLU A 27 11.43 10.51 5.34
C GLU A 27 11.30 9.01 5.63
N ASP A 28 10.98 8.65 6.88
CA ASP A 28 10.81 7.26 7.31
C ASP A 28 9.48 6.64 6.91
N GLU A 29 8.53 7.47 6.47
CA GLU A 29 7.21 7.07 5.98
C GLU A 29 7.14 7.03 4.45
N GLU A 30 8.29 7.19 3.77
CA GLU A 30 8.35 7.02 2.32
C GLU A 30 7.92 5.61 1.90
N LEU A 31 7.16 5.54 0.80
CA LEU A 31 6.46 4.31 0.41
C LEU A 31 7.40 3.11 0.23
N GLU A 32 8.63 3.33 -0.27
CA GLU A 32 9.63 2.27 -0.45
C GLU A 32 10.08 1.68 0.91
N LYS A 33 10.29 2.52 1.93
CA LYS A 33 10.63 2.07 3.30
C LYS A 33 9.48 1.29 3.94
N LEU A 34 8.23 1.73 3.71
CA LEU A 34 7.06 0.98 4.20
C LEU A 34 6.90 -0.34 3.44
N ALA A 35 7.06 -0.32 2.12
CA ALA A 35 6.96 -1.49 1.24
C ALA A 35 8.00 -2.57 1.54
N SER A 36 9.19 -2.21 2.04
CA SER A 36 10.22 -3.19 2.39
C SER A 36 9.80 -4.17 3.49
N HIS A 37 8.77 -3.84 4.28
CA HIS A 37 8.21 -4.75 5.29
C HIS A 37 7.37 -5.89 4.69
N LYS A 38 6.99 -5.78 3.41
CA LYS A 38 6.23 -6.80 2.66
C LYS A 38 4.93 -7.26 3.33
N CYS A 39 4.36 -6.43 4.19
CA CYS A 39 3.08 -6.68 4.84
C CYS A 39 1.92 -6.10 4.01
N THR A 40 0.71 -6.17 4.56
CA THR A 40 -0.48 -5.58 3.92
C THR A 40 -0.37 -4.05 3.95
N LEU A 41 -0.54 -3.40 2.79
CA LEU A 41 -0.52 -1.95 2.65
C LEU A 41 -1.90 -1.42 2.27
N CYS A 42 -2.37 -0.38 2.96
CA CYS A 42 -3.57 0.35 2.60
C CYS A 42 -3.22 1.82 2.36
N LEU A 43 -3.35 2.27 1.11
CA LEU A 43 -2.97 3.61 0.68
C LEU A 43 -4.20 4.50 0.51
N PHE A 44 -4.26 5.56 1.31
CA PHE A 44 -5.31 6.59 1.26
C PHE A 44 -4.83 7.81 0.48
N LEU A 45 -5.77 8.60 -0.06
CA LEU A 45 -5.48 9.87 -0.73
C LEU A 45 -4.45 9.78 -1.88
N SER A 46 -4.30 8.60 -2.48
CA SER A 46 -3.17 8.27 -3.36
C SER A 46 -3.58 7.78 -4.75
N ILE A 47 -4.88 7.61 -5.02
CA ILE A 47 -5.39 6.96 -6.25
C ILE A 47 -4.97 7.65 -7.55
N LEU A 48 -4.74 8.96 -7.53
CA LEU A 48 -4.30 9.70 -8.72
C LEU A 48 -2.83 9.46 -9.08
N LYS A 49 -2.10 8.67 -8.29
CA LYS A 49 -0.66 8.44 -8.43
C LYS A 49 -0.32 6.95 -8.60
N THR A 50 -1.22 6.19 -9.20
CA THR A 50 -1.07 4.73 -9.35
C THR A 50 0.25 4.36 -10.04
N GLU A 51 0.70 5.10 -11.05
CA GLU A 51 1.98 4.83 -11.72
C GLU A 51 3.17 4.92 -10.76
N ALA A 52 3.28 6.02 -10.02
CA ALA A 52 4.35 6.21 -9.04
C ALA A 52 4.28 5.20 -7.88
N ILE A 53 3.06 4.81 -7.47
CA ILE A 53 2.86 3.74 -6.48
C ILE A 53 3.42 2.44 -7.05
N THR A 54 3.00 2.05 -8.26
CA THR A 54 3.44 0.80 -8.90
C THR A 54 4.96 0.76 -9.06
N GLU A 55 5.58 1.83 -9.56
CA GLU A 55 7.04 1.91 -9.71
C GLU A 55 7.77 1.65 -8.38
N LYS A 56 7.31 2.27 -7.30
CA LYS A 56 7.90 2.11 -5.97
C LYS A 56 7.65 0.72 -5.39
N LEU A 57 6.43 0.20 -5.52
CA LEU A 57 6.06 -1.11 -4.97
C LEU A 57 6.75 -2.25 -5.70
N LEU A 58 6.95 -2.17 -7.03
CA LEU A 58 7.62 -3.21 -7.82
C LEU A 58 9.10 -3.42 -7.44
N LYS A 59 9.73 -2.48 -6.72
CA LYS A 59 11.06 -2.67 -6.16
C LYS A 59 11.09 -3.67 -5.00
N HIS A 60 9.95 -3.92 -4.35
CA HIS A 60 9.85 -4.74 -3.14
C HIS A 60 8.87 -5.91 -3.27
N TYR A 61 7.85 -5.78 -4.11
CA TYR A 61 6.77 -6.74 -4.32
C TYR A 61 6.86 -7.39 -5.71
N ASP A 62 6.40 -8.64 -5.81
CA ASP A 62 6.29 -9.36 -7.08
C ASP A 62 5.25 -8.66 -7.98
N PRO A 63 5.44 -8.61 -9.32
CA PRO A 63 4.46 -8.04 -10.24
C PRO A 63 3.05 -8.66 -10.16
N ASN A 64 2.94 -9.90 -9.68
CA ASN A 64 1.68 -10.62 -9.48
C ASN A 64 1.10 -10.42 -8.07
N THR A 65 1.67 -9.56 -7.24
CA THR A 65 1.18 -9.28 -5.89
C THR A 65 -0.28 -8.78 -5.97
N PRO A 66 -1.23 -9.39 -5.23
CA PRO A 66 -2.63 -8.99 -5.30
C PRO A 66 -2.85 -7.54 -4.84
N VAL A 67 -3.63 -6.78 -5.62
CA VAL A 67 -4.03 -5.40 -5.30
C VAL A 67 -5.55 -5.28 -5.46
N ALA A 68 -6.17 -4.51 -4.57
CA ALA A 68 -7.58 -4.16 -4.66
C ALA A 68 -7.77 -2.64 -4.51
N VAL A 69 -8.65 -2.07 -5.33
CA VAL A 69 -9.08 -0.67 -5.24
C VAL A 69 -10.56 -0.65 -4.91
N VAL A 70 -10.93 0.10 -3.87
CA VAL A 70 -12.32 0.26 -3.45
C VAL A 70 -12.68 1.74 -3.53
N TYR A 71 -13.63 2.07 -4.40
CA TYR A 71 -14.21 3.40 -4.52
C TYR A 71 -15.59 3.41 -3.88
N LYS A 72 -15.86 4.39 -3.01
CA LYS A 72 -17.17 4.55 -2.33
C LYS A 72 -17.62 3.29 -1.57
N ALA A 73 -16.77 2.81 -0.66
CA ALA A 73 -17.11 1.68 0.22
C ALA A 73 -18.38 2.00 1.03
N SER A 74 -19.35 1.08 1.02
CA SER A 74 -20.63 1.18 1.74
C SER A 74 -21.54 2.38 1.42
N TRP A 75 -21.37 3.00 0.25
CA TRP A 75 -22.27 4.06 -0.22
C TRP A 75 -23.63 3.51 -0.65
#